data_AF-A0A2W7B973-F1
#
_entry.id   AF-A0A2W7B973-F1
#
_cell.length_a   1.000
_cell.length_b   1.000
_cell.length_c   1.000
_cell.angle_alpha   90.00
_cell.angle_beta   90.00
_cell.angle_gamma   90.00
#
_symmetry.space_group_name_H-M   'P 1'
#
loop_
_entity.id
_entity.type
_entity.pdbx_description
1 polymer ?
#
loop_
_entity_poly.entity_id
_entity_poly.type
_entity_poly.pdbx_seq_one_letter_code
_entity_poly.pdbx_strand_id
1 'polypeptide(L)'
;MSLFNLDDIRRKIRGQGQQGFQQAFEDYNKNFNQLQERAKSRYKNANKWGLIHKILGGFGAVFSCLSLIFTFFDNAQITAVFSGISAIAITANTFLDPSKRERQLSEMEKLCEFIELDFISIRPLFTDKKTSDLSKEKALENLGRSLRELSSKVNERL
;
A
#
# COMPACT_ATOMS: atom_id res chain seq x y z
N MET A 1 -11.81 -19.05 -2.02
CA MET A 1 -11.12 -19.48 -3.26
C MET A 1 -9.91 -18.58 -3.45
N SER A 2 -8.69 -19.11 -3.40
CA SER A 2 -7.46 -18.30 -3.56
C SER A 2 -7.41 -17.77 -4.99
N LEU A 3 -7.36 -16.45 -5.16
CA LEU A 3 -7.28 -15.76 -6.46
C LEU A 3 -6.00 -16.11 -7.26
N PHE A 4 -5.03 -16.78 -6.62
CA PHE A 4 -3.70 -17.07 -7.16
C PHE A 4 -3.29 -18.51 -6.83
N ASN A 5 -4.09 -19.48 -7.29
CA ASN A 5 -3.81 -20.91 -7.09
C ASN A 5 -2.92 -21.48 -8.21
N LEU A 6 -1.71 -21.90 -7.86
CA LEU A 6 -0.75 -22.53 -8.78
C LEU A 6 -1.28 -23.83 -9.38
N ASP A 7 -2.13 -24.56 -8.65
CA ASP A 7 -2.70 -25.82 -9.15
C ASP A 7 -3.70 -25.58 -10.29
N ASP A 8 -4.44 -24.46 -10.23
CA ASP A 8 -5.35 -24.08 -11.32
C ASP A 8 -4.58 -23.64 -12.58
N ILE A 9 -3.45 -22.95 -12.39
CA ILE A 9 -2.54 -22.59 -13.49
C ILE A 9 -1.94 -23.84 -14.13
N ARG A 10 -1.41 -24.76 -13.33
CA ARG A 10 -0.86 -26.02 -13.83
C ARG A 10 -1.89 -26.86 -14.57
N ARG A 11 -3.16 -26.82 -14.13
CA ARG A 11 -4.27 -27.47 -14.84
C ARG A 11 -4.52 -26.86 -16.22
N LYS A 12 -4.55 -25.52 -16.32
CA LYS A 12 -4.71 -24.80 -17.60
C LYS A 12 -3.55 -25.08 -18.55
N ILE A 13 -2.32 -25.03 -18.05
CA ILE A 13 -1.10 -25.31 -18.83
C ILE A 13 -1.12 -26.74 -19.40
N ARG A 14 -1.44 -27.75 -18.57
CA ARG A 14 -1.48 -29.15 -19.03
C ARG A 14 -2.55 -29.41 -20.09
N GLY A 15 -3.66 -28.67 -20.08
CA GLY A 15 -4.75 -28.85 -21.04
C GLY A 15 -4.57 -28.08 -22.35
N GLN A 16 -3.86 -26.95 -22.34
CA GLN A 16 -3.87 -25.98 -23.44
C GLN A 16 -2.46 -25.58 -23.93
N GLY A 17 -1.39 -26.10 -23.31
CA GLY A 17 0.00 -25.79 -23.66
C GLY A 17 0.28 -24.28 -23.62
N GLN A 18 0.78 -23.72 -24.72
CA GLN A 18 1.11 -22.30 -24.81
C GLN A 18 -0.10 -21.37 -24.62
N GLN A 19 -1.29 -21.77 -25.08
CA GLN A 19 -2.52 -20.98 -24.85
C GLN A 19 -2.89 -20.93 -23.36
N GLY A 20 -2.60 -21.99 -22.61
CA GLY A 20 -2.84 -22.05 -21.17
C GLY A 20 -1.95 -21.09 -20.38
N PHE A 21 -0.68 -20.93 -20.78
CA PHE A 21 0.21 -19.92 -20.20
C PHE A 21 -0.27 -18.49 -20.45
N GLN A 22 -0.70 -18.20 -21.68
CA GLN A 22 -1.18 -16.88 -22.04
C GLN A 22 -2.49 -16.54 -21.31
N GLN A 23 -3.42 -17.50 -21.22
CA GLN A 23 -4.66 -17.33 -20.47
C GLN A 23 -4.39 -17.11 -18.96
N ALA A 24 -3.45 -17.85 -18.36
CA ALA A 24 -3.07 -17.64 -16.96
C ALA A 24 -2.46 -16.26 -16.71
N PHE A 25 -1.62 -15.77 -17.62
CA PHE A 25 -1.05 -14.43 -17.56
C PHE A 25 -2.14 -13.34 -17.65
N GLU A 26 -3.09 -13.49 -18.58
CA GLU A 26 -4.22 -12.56 -18.72
C GLU A 26 -5.14 -12.55 -17.49
N ASP A 27 -5.41 -13.72 -16.91
CA ASP A 27 -6.17 -13.84 -15.65
C ASP A 27 -5.47 -13.09 -14.50
N TYR A 28 -4.15 -13.23 -14.40
CA TYR A 28 -3.35 -12.52 -13.41
C TYR A 28 -3.39 -11.01 -13.62
N ASN A 29 -3.29 -10.55 -14.88
CA ASN A 29 -3.36 -9.13 -15.23
C ASN A 29 -4.75 -8.55 -14.88
N LYS A 30 -5.82 -9.29 -15.16
CA LYS A 30 -7.18 -8.89 -14.79
C LYS A 30 -7.36 -8.79 -13.27
N ASN A 31 -6.86 -9.78 -12.52
CA ASN A 31 -6.91 -9.77 -11.06
C ASN A 31 -6.07 -8.64 -10.46
N PHE A 32 -4.91 -8.36 -11.06
CA PHE A 32 -4.07 -7.22 -10.68
C PHE A 32 -4.83 -5.91 -10.85
N ASN A 33 -5.44 -5.66 -12.01
CA ASN A 33 -6.21 -4.43 -12.23
C ASN A 33 -7.33 -4.25 -11.19
N GLN A 34 -8.04 -5.34 -10.84
CA GLN A 34 -9.05 -5.30 -9.78
C GLN A 34 -8.46 -4.99 -8.40
N LEU A 35 -7.31 -5.58 -8.06
CA LEU A 35 -6.60 -5.30 -6.81
C LEU A 35 -6.04 -3.88 -6.78
N GLN A 36 -5.49 -3.39 -7.90
CA GLN A 36 -4.91 -2.07 -8.05
C GLN A 36 -5.97 -0.99 -7.86
N GLU A 37 -7.18 -1.16 -8.42
CA GLU A 37 -8.28 -0.21 -8.20
C GLU A 37 -8.72 -0.18 -6.72
N ARG A 38 -8.78 -1.35 -6.06
CA ARG A 38 -9.04 -1.41 -4.62
C ARG A 38 -7.91 -0.76 -3.81
N ALA A 39 -6.65 -0.99 -4.19
CA ALA A 39 -5.49 -0.40 -3.55
C ALA A 39 -5.47 1.13 -3.72
N LYS A 40 -5.71 1.64 -4.94
CA LYS A 40 -5.80 3.08 -5.27
C LYS A 40 -6.78 3.80 -4.38
N SER A 41 -7.96 3.22 -4.17
CA SER A 41 -8.97 3.82 -3.29
C SER A 41 -8.45 4.04 -1.85
N ARG A 42 -7.53 3.19 -1.39
CA ARG A 42 -6.92 3.27 -0.07
C ARG A 42 -5.70 4.20 -0.06
N TYR A 43 -4.75 4.04 -0.97
CA TYR A 43 -3.50 4.81 -0.96
C TYR A 43 -3.59 6.22 -1.55
N LYS A 44 -4.67 6.59 -2.26
CA LYS A 44 -4.95 7.99 -2.61
C LYS A 44 -4.96 8.92 -1.38
N ASN A 45 -5.13 8.36 -0.19
CA ASN A 45 -5.12 9.08 1.07
C ASN A 45 -3.75 9.13 1.76
N ALA A 46 -2.67 8.52 1.23
CA ALA A 46 -1.33 8.57 1.83
C ALA A 46 -0.87 10.02 2.07
N ASN A 47 -0.96 10.86 1.04
CA ASN A 47 -0.65 12.29 1.13
C ASN A 47 -1.52 13.04 2.15
N LYS A 48 -2.77 12.60 2.37
CA LYS A 48 -3.66 13.22 3.36
C LYS A 48 -3.23 12.89 4.78
N TRP A 49 -2.84 11.64 5.06
CA TRP A 49 -2.35 11.24 6.38
C TRP A 49 -1.03 11.92 6.72
N GLY A 50 -0.11 12.06 5.76
CA GLY A 50 1.11 12.85 5.95
C GLY A 50 0.83 14.32 6.24
N LEU A 51 -0.17 14.91 5.58
CA LEU A 51 -0.62 16.27 5.88
C LEU A 51 -1.22 16.38 7.30
N ILE A 52 -2.09 15.46 7.70
CA ILE A 52 -2.68 15.42 9.05
C ILE A 52 -1.59 15.35 10.11
N HIS A 53 -0.59 14.47 9.92
CA HIS A 53 0.54 14.35 10.85
C HIS A 53 1.29 15.68 11.01
N LYS A 54 1.64 16.33 9.89
CA LYS A 54 2.33 17.63 9.90
C LYS A 54 1.51 18.71 10.60
N ILE A 55 0.19 18.74 10.37
CA ILE A 55 -0.71 19.71 11.00
C ILE A 55 -0.79 19.49 12.52
N LEU A 56 -1.05 18.26 12.97
CA LEU A 56 -1.15 17.94 14.39
C LEU A 56 0.19 18.17 15.11
N GLY A 57 1.30 17.76 14.50
CA GLY A 57 2.64 18.00 15.04
C GLY A 57 2.97 19.50 15.11
N GLY A 58 2.64 20.26 14.06
CA GLY A 58 2.81 21.70 14.01
C GLY A 58 2.00 22.43 15.09
N PHE A 59 0.73 22.09 15.26
CA PHE A 59 -0.10 22.64 16.33
C PHE A 59 0.47 22.33 17.72
N GLY A 60 0.84 21.07 17.98
CA GLY A 60 1.47 20.68 19.24
C GLY A 60 2.72 21.52 19.55
N ALA A 61 3.59 21.72 18.57
CA ALA A 61 4.80 22.52 18.72
C ALA A 61 4.49 24.01 18.99
N VAL A 62 3.63 24.62 18.17
CA VAL A 62 3.26 26.04 18.31
C VAL A 62 2.60 26.32 19.67
N PHE A 63 1.61 25.51 20.06
CA PHE A 63 0.93 25.72 21.34
C PHE A 63 1.80 25.43 22.55
N SER A 64 2.75 24.49 22.45
CA SER A 64 3.76 24.29 23.51
C SER A 64 4.67 25.51 23.64
N CYS A 65 5.14 26.10 22.53
CA CYS A 65 5.94 27.33 22.54
C CYS A 65 5.15 28.52 23.10
N LEU A 66 3.88 28.68 22.71
CA LEU A 66 3.03 29.73 23.27
C LEU A 66 2.81 29.53 24.77
N SER A 67 2.52 28.29 25.21
CA SER A 67 2.38 27.96 26.64
C SER A 67 3.65 28.35 27.42
N LEU A 68 4.83 28.07 26.87
CA LEU A 68 6.10 28.46 27.47
C LEU A 68 6.22 29.99 27.59
N ILE A 69 5.93 30.74 26.52
CA ILE A 69 6.00 32.21 26.53
C ILE A 69 5.04 32.79 27.58
N PHE A 70 3.80 32.33 27.63
CA PHE A 70 2.79 32.84 28.57
C PHE A 70 3.01 32.41 30.02
N THR A 71 3.80 31.35 30.24
CA THR A 71 4.30 31.00 31.58
C THR A 71 5.21 32.10 32.14
N PHE A 72 6.01 32.76 31.31
CA PHE A 72 6.85 33.89 31.75
C PHE A 72 6.05 35.17 32.08
N PHE A 73 4.81 35.26 31.63
CA PHE A 73 3.91 36.39 31.87
C PHE A 73 2.84 36.10 32.95
N ASP A 74 3.03 35.04 33.76
CA ASP A 74 2.13 34.63 34.85
C ASP A 74 0.64 34.44 34.46
N ASN A 75 0.36 34.17 33.19
CA ASN A 75 -1.00 34.00 32.68
C ASN A 75 -1.45 32.53 32.75
N ALA A 76 -1.64 32.03 33.97
CA ALA A 76 -1.92 30.62 34.25
C ALA A 76 -3.11 30.02 33.47
N GLN A 77 -4.18 30.80 33.25
CA GLN A 77 -5.36 30.34 32.50
C GLN A 77 -5.04 30.10 31.01
N ILE A 78 -4.26 30.98 30.38
CA ILE A 78 -3.87 30.87 28.96
C ILE A 78 -2.89 29.71 28.78
N THR A 79 -1.93 29.58 29.71
CA THR A 79 -1.00 28.45 29.76
C THR A 79 -1.74 27.11 29.84
N ALA A 80 -2.77 27.01 30.69
CA ALA A 80 -3.57 25.79 30.81
C ALA A 80 -4.33 25.45 29.51
N VAL A 81 -4.90 26.46 28.83
CA VAL A 81 -5.59 26.27 27.55
C VAL A 81 -4.63 25.78 26.46
N PHE A 82 -3.47 26.43 26.30
CA PHE A 82 -2.49 26.03 25.28
C PHE A 82 -1.86 24.67 25.57
N SER A 83 -1.60 24.36 26.83
CA SER A 83 -1.16 23.02 27.26
C SER A 83 -2.22 21.95 26.93
N GLY A 84 -3.50 22.25 27.17
CA GLY A 84 -4.61 21.36 26.82
C GLY A 84 -4.72 21.09 25.31
N ILE A 85 -4.61 22.14 24.48
CA ILE A 85 -4.62 21.98 23.01
C ILE A 85 -3.42 21.16 22.54
N SER A 86 -2.23 21.41 23.06
CA SER A 86 -1.03 20.64 22.74
C SER A 86 -1.20 19.16 23.11
N ALA A 87 -1.72 18.88 24.32
CA ALA A 87 -1.99 17.53 24.77
C ALA A 87 -2.98 16.82 23.83
N ILE A 88 -4.09 17.47 23.44
CA ILE A 88 -5.06 16.92 22.49
C ILE A 88 -4.39 16.63 21.14
N ALA A 89 -3.54 17.51 20.63
CA ALA A 89 -2.84 17.32 19.37
C ALA A 89 -1.85 16.14 19.42
N ILE A 90 -1.10 16.00 20.51
CA ILE A 90 -0.17 14.88 20.75
C ILE A 90 -0.93 13.56 20.93
N THR A 91 -2.01 13.57 21.71
CA THR A 91 -2.93 12.45 21.87
C THR A 91 -3.49 12.02 20.51
N ALA A 92 -3.99 12.94 19.69
CA ALA A 92 -4.49 12.63 18.36
C ALA A 92 -3.39 12.04 17.46
N ASN A 93 -2.17 12.58 17.49
CA ASN A 93 -1.03 12.00 16.77
C ASN A 93 -0.67 10.58 17.24
N THR A 94 -0.82 10.30 18.53
CA THR A 94 -0.49 8.99 19.11
C THR A 94 -1.57 7.96 18.83
N PHE A 95 -2.84 8.32 19.01
CA PHE A 95 -3.98 7.41 18.84
C PHE A 95 -4.34 7.16 17.37
N LEU A 96 -4.22 8.18 16.52
CA LEU A 96 -4.53 8.04 15.09
C LEU A 96 -3.34 7.50 14.28
N ASP A 97 -2.12 7.55 14.84
CA ASP A 97 -0.84 7.18 14.22
C ASP A 97 -0.79 7.44 12.69
N PRO A 98 -0.99 8.72 12.28
CA PRO A 98 -1.11 9.07 10.87
C PRO A 98 0.16 8.74 10.07
N SER A 99 1.34 8.77 10.70
CA SER A 99 2.62 8.43 10.07
C SER A 99 2.73 6.95 9.71
N LYS A 100 2.31 6.05 10.62
CA LYS A 100 2.29 4.62 10.31
C LYS A 100 1.31 4.32 9.18
N ARG A 101 0.12 4.92 9.22
CA ARG A 101 -0.89 4.78 8.17
C ARG A 101 -0.38 5.30 6.82
N GLU A 102 0.24 6.46 6.77
CA GLU A 102 0.89 7.00 5.57
C GLU A 102 1.92 6.03 5.02
N ARG A 103 2.83 5.53 5.86
CA ARG A 103 3.88 4.59 5.45
C ARG A 103 3.29 3.31 4.85
N GLN A 104 2.30 2.71 5.51
CA GLN A 104 1.64 1.50 5.02
C GLN A 104 0.97 1.72 3.67
N LEU A 105 0.30 2.87 3.48
CA LEU A 105 -0.33 3.23 2.21
C LEU A 105 0.69 3.48 1.10
N SER A 106 1.79 4.17 1.40
CA SER A 106 2.88 4.41 0.44
C SER A 106 3.61 3.12 0.04
N GLU A 107 3.81 2.19 0.97
CA GLU A 107 4.37 0.87 0.66
C GLU A 107 3.46 0.07 -0.28
N MET A 108 2.13 0.18 -0.11
CA MET A 108 1.17 -0.46 -1.00
C MET A 108 1.16 0.18 -2.41
N GLU A 109 1.29 1.50 -2.51
CA GLU A 109 1.43 2.23 -3.78
C GLU A 109 2.66 1.74 -4.55
N LYS A 110 3.83 1.71 -3.90
CA LYS A 110 5.09 1.21 -4.49
C LYS A 110 4.98 -0.25 -4.94
N LEU A 111 4.33 -1.09 -4.14
CA LEU A 111 4.12 -2.50 -4.49
C LEU A 111 3.26 -2.65 -5.75
N CYS A 112 2.23 -1.82 -5.92
CA CYS A 112 1.46 -1.79 -7.17
C CYS A 112 2.33 -1.39 -8.36
N GLU A 113 3.17 -0.37 -8.24
CA GLU A 113 4.08 0.06 -9.31
C GLU A 113 5.07 -1.06 -9.70
N PHE A 114 5.67 -1.73 -8.73
CA PHE A 114 6.58 -2.85 -9.01
C PHE A 114 5.90 -4.01 -9.72
N ILE A 115 4.69 -4.39 -9.30
CA ILE A 115 3.94 -5.47 -9.96
C ILE A 115 3.56 -5.07 -11.39
N GLU A 116 3.20 -3.81 -11.62
CA GLU A 116 2.92 -3.29 -12.97
C GLU A 116 4.15 -3.38 -13.88
N LEU A 117 5.32 -3.02 -13.36
CA LEU A 117 6.59 -3.19 -14.06
C LEU A 117 6.91 -4.68 -14.33
N ASP A 118 6.62 -5.57 -13.37
CA ASP A 118 6.75 -7.01 -13.57
C ASP A 118 5.87 -7.48 -14.73
N PHE A 119 4.60 -7.10 -14.79
CA PHE A 119 3.70 -7.42 -15.91
C PHE A 119 4.25 -6.95 -17.26
N ILE A 120 4.80 -5.73 -17.32
CA ILE A 120 5.41 -5.19 -18.53
C ILE A 120 6.64 -6.03 -18.93
N SER A 121 7.50 -6.33 -17.96
CA SER A 121 8.77 -7.02 -18.21
C SER A 121 8.60 -8.48 -18.64
N ILE A 122 7.63 -9.20 -18.08
CA ILE A 122 7.45 -10.64 -18.35
C ILE A 122 6.54 -10.92 -19.54
N ARG A 123 5.75 -9.95 -20.00
CA ARG A 123 4.82 -10.11 -21.14
C ARG A 123 5.48 -10.76 -22.38
N PRO A 124 6.70 -10.39 -22.80
CA PRO A 124 7.34 -10.99 -23.98
C PRO A 124 7.57 -12.50 -23.85
N LEU A 125 7.77 -13.01 -22.61
CA LEU A 125 8.00 -14.42 -22.34
C LEU A 125 6.81 -15.29 -22.77
N PHE A 126 5.59 -14.74 -22.75
CA PHE A 126 4.37 -15.46 -23.06
C PHE A 126 3.99 -15.39 -24.54
N THR A 127 4.47 -14.36 -25.25
CA THR A 127 4.30 -14.23 -26.70
C THR A 127 5.36 -15.01 -27.49
N ASP A 128 6.55 -15.22 -26.92
CA ASP A 128 7.63 -15.96 -27.59
C ASP A 128 7.44 -17.49 -27.45
N LYS A 129 7.35 -18.16 -28.60
CA LYS A 129 7.26 -19.63 -28.69
C LYS A 129 8.57 -20.32 -28.29
N LYS A 130 9.72 -19.65 -28.39
CA LYS A 130 11.03 -20.21 -28.07
C LYS A 130 11.34 -20.22 -26.57
N THR A 131 10.63 -19.41 -25.79
CA THR A 131 10.78 -19.37 -24.33
C THR A 131 10.30 -20.68 -23.71
N SER A 132 11.14 -21.27 -22.87
CA SER A 132 10.85 -22.55 -22.21
C SER A 132 9.64 -22.45 -21.28
N ASP A 133 8.88 -23.54 -21.18
CA ASP A 133 7.73 -23.64 -20.27
C ASP A 133 8.15 -23.45 -18.82
N LEU A 134 9.34 -23.91 -18.44
CA LEU A 134 9.91 -23.71 -17.10
C LEU A 134 10.12 -22.21 -16.79
N SER A 135 10.63 -21.45 -17.77
CA SER A 135 10.80 -19.99 -17.62
C SER A 135 9.46 -19.28 -17.45
N LYS A 136 8.44 -19.69 -18.22
CA LYS A 136 7.07 -19.14 -18.12
C LYS A 136 6.42 -19.49 -16.79
N GLU A 137 6.54 -20.74 -16.33
CA GLU A 137 6.00 -21.18 -15.04
C GLU A 137 6.64 -20.41 -13.88
N LYS A 138 7.97 -20.27 -13.88
CA LYS A 138 8.69 -19.52 -12.85
C LYS A 138 8.29 -18.04 -12.81
N ALA A 139 8.09 -17.42 -13.98
CA ALA A 139 7.62 -16.04 -14.08
C ALA A 139 6.20 -15.90 -13.50
N LEU A 140 5.28 -16.80 -13.82
CA LEU A 140 3.93 -16.82 -13.25
C LEU A 140 3.95 -17.07 -11.74
N GLU A 141 4.82 -17.96 -11.24
CA GLU A 141 4.95 -18.23 -9.81
C GLU A 141 5.40 -16.99 -9.04
N ASN A 142 6.42 -16.29 -9.55
CA ASN A 142 6.92 -15.05 -8.95
C ASN A 142 5.81 -13.98 -8.94
N LEU A 143 5.14 -13.78 -10.07
CA LEU A 143 4.03 -12.81 -10.18
C LEU A 143 2.89 -13.16 -9.21
N GLY A 144 2.55 -14.44 -9.09
CA GLY A 144 1.54 -14.92 -8.15
C GLY A 144 1.93 -14.72 -6.68
N ARG A 145 3.22 -14.76 -6.34
CA ARG A 145 3.72 -14.40 -5.01
C ARG A 145 3.51 -12.92 -4.72
N SER A 146 3.93 -12.05 -5.63
CA SER A 146 3.76 -10.59 -5.49
C SER A 146 2.27 -10.20 -5.40
N LEU A 147 1.40 -10.82 -6.20
CA LEU A 147 -0.04 -10.56 -6.16
C LEU A 147 -0.70 -11.03 -4.85
N ARG A 148 -0.22 -12.13 -4.25
CA ARG A 148 -0.68 -12.56 -2.91
C ARG A 148 -0.25 -11.58 -1.82
N GLU A 149 0.97 -11.07 -1.90
CA GLU A 149 1.45 -10.04 -0.97
C GLU A 149 0.59 -8.77 -1.09
N LEU A 150 0.36 -8.28 -2.30
CA LEU A 150 -0.51 -7.12 -2.54
C LEU A 150 -1.92 -7.38 -2.02
N SER A 151 -2.51 -8.54 -2.31
CA SER A 151 -3.83 -8.91 -1.80
C SER A 151 -3.88 -8.96 -0.27
N SER A 152 -2.81 -9.37 0.41
CA SER A 152 -2.74 -9.35 1.87
C SER A 152 -2.77 -7.92 2.39
N LYS A 153 -1.90 -7.05 1.86
CA LYS A 153 -1.83 -5.63 2.25
C LYS A 153 -3.14 -4.87 1.97
N VAL A 154 -3.80 -5.16 0.85
CA VAL A 154 -5.11 -4.59 0.52
C VAL A 154 -6.20 -5.05 1.50
N ASN A 155 -6.09 -6.24 2.08
CA ASN A 155 -7.10 -6.78 3.00
C ASN A 155 -6.81 -6.48 4.48
N GLU A 156 -5.58 -6.07 4.82
CA GLU A 156 -5.25 -5.58 6.16
C GLU A 156 -6.12 -4.37 6.53
N ARG A 157 -6.51 -4.31 7.81
CA ARG A 157 -7.19 -3.13 8.36
C ARG A 157 -6.12 -2.09 8.70
N LEU A 158 -6.18 -0.95 8.02
CA LEU A 158 -5.35 0.23 8.26
C LEU A 158 -6.04 1.20 9.24
#